data_AF-A0A914YJM1-F1
#
_entry.id   AF-A0A914YJM1-F1
#
_cell.length_a   1.000
_cell.length_b   1.000
_cell.length_c   1.000
_cell.angle_alpha   90.00
_cell.angle_beta   90.00
_cell.angle_gamma   90.00
#
_symmetry.space_group_name_H-M   'P 1'
#
loop_
_entity.id
_entity.type
_entity.pdbx_description
1 polymer ?
#
loop_
_entity_poly.entity_id
_entity_poly.type
_entity_poly.pdbx_seq_one_letter_code
_entity_poly.pdbx_strand_id
1 'polypeptide(L)'
;MFPTSTPPPPKKSDYCILLGKSLGSRPVDEFCSCGKCVALPTAVENVCCRETIDSLTQYSGNIKKHLGDHRCICNNSFVREIVFHESNLNIFSMLNSWKNKDSQNGKRRISLLDPKRLGYLMAELTRCFRHIRFAAYQQLTFYFHGELGMSKRVELPSCIVEFVRKQYPSQDGDYVGFKSSDWIDQ
;
A
#
# COMPACT_ATOMS: atom_id res chain seq x y z
N MET A 1 -3.88 -19.46 38.44
CA MET A 1 -3.69 -18.06 38.02
C MET A 1 -2.68 -18.08 36.88
N PHE A 2 -3.11 -17.78 35.66
CA PHE A 2 -2.19 -17.64 34.52
C PHE A 2 -1.40 -16.33 34.70
N PRO A 3 -0.08 -16.32 34.50
CA PRO A 3 0.69 -15.09 34.57
C PRO A 3 0.28 -14.22 33.37
N THR A 4 -0.34 -13.08 33.64
CA THR A 4 -0.56 -12.04 32.66
C THR A 4 0.81 -11.46 32.29
N SER A 5 1.43 -11.99 31.24
CA SER A 5 2.60 -11.38 30.63
C SER A 5 2.20 -9.99 30.16
N THR A 6 2.70 -8.96 30.84
CA THR A 6 2.62 -7.58 30.34
C THR A 6 3.25 -7.53 28.95
N PRO A 7 2.56 -6.99 27.94
CA PRO A 7 3.12 -6.92 26.59
C PRO A 7 4.43 -6.11 26.62
N PRO A 8 5.44 -6.50 25.82
CA PRO A 8 6.70 -5.78 25.76
C PRO A 8 6.46 -4.31 25.38
N PRO A 9 7.29 -3.38 25.86
CA PRO A 9 7.16 -1.98 25.50
C PRO A 9 7.25 -1.81 23.98
N PRO A 10 6.37 -1.01 23.37
CA PRO A 10 6.36 -0.82 21.92
C PRO A 10 7.71 -0.27 21.47
N LYS A 11 8.27 -0.87 20.41
CA LYS A 11 9.49 -0.37 19.77
C LYS A 11 9.17 0.98 19.14
N LYS A 12 10.18 1.85 18.96
CA LYS A 12 10.01 3.17 18.31
C LYS A 12 9.39 3.08 16.90
N SER A 13 9.46 1.90 16.27
CA SER A 13 8.81 1.52 15.00
C SER A 13 7.28 1.38 15.08
N ASP A 14 6.69 1.45 16.26
CA ASP A 14 5.29 1.07 16.50
C ASP A 14 4.36 2.29 16.60
N TYR A 15 4.88 3.50 16.33
CA TYR A 15 4.07 4.72 16.29
C TYR A 15 3.34 4.84 14.96
N CYS A 16 2.01 4.82 15.00
CA CYS A 16 1.15 4.99 13.83
C CYS A 16 0.84 6.47 13.63
N ILE A 17 1.23 7.01 12.47
CA ILE A 17 1.01 8.43 12.16
C ILE A 17 -0.47 8.71 11.92
N LEU A 18 -1.19 7.80 11.26
CA LEU A 18 -2.64 7.96 11.01
C LEU A 18 -3.49 8.14 12.28
N LEU A 19 -3.10 7.48 13.36
CA LEU A 19 -3.85 7.51 14.63
C LEU A 19 -3.19 8.39 15.71
N GLY A 20 -1.99 8.90 15.46
CA GLY A 20 -1.24 9.72 16.41
C GLY A 20 -0.89 9.00 17.71
N LYS A 21 -0.70 7.68 17.67
CA LYS A 21 -0.42 6.85 18.85
C LYS A 21 0.39 5.60 18.51
N SER A 22 1.06 5.05 19.51
CA SER A 22 1.71 3.74 19.39
C SER A 22 0.68 2.61 19.36
N LEU A 23 0.87 1.65 18.45
CA LEU A 23 0.02 0.48 18.28
C LEU A 23 0.79 -0.78 18.63
N GLY A 24 0.20 -1.62 19.47
CA GLY A 24 0.64 -3.00 19.65
C GLY A 24 0.07 -3.91 18.56
N SER A 25 0.51 -5.17 18.56
CA SER A 25 -0.15 -6.21 17.77
C SER A 25 -1.62 -6.30 18.16
N ARG A 26 -2.52 -6.26 17.16
CA ARG A 26 -3.96 -6.34 17.36
C ARG A 26 -4.62 -7.16 16.24
N PRO A 27 -5.52 -8.10 16.56
CA PRO A 27 -6.24 -8.88 15.57
C PRO A 27 -7.31 -8.05 14.84
N VAL A 28 -7.77 -8.54 13.69
CA VAL A 28 -8.64 -7.78 12.77
C VAL A 28 -9.97 -7.37 13.39
N ASP A 29 -10.55 -8.24 14.21
CA ASP A 29 -11.81 -8.03 14.93
C ASP A 29 -11.73 -6.89 15.96
N GLU A 30 -10.55 -6.57 16.49
CA GLU A 30 -10.37 -5.48 17.44
C GLU A 30 -10.36 -4.09 16.77
N PHE A 31 -9.93 -3.98 15.52
CA PHE A 31 -9.77 -2.67 14.86
C PHE A 31 -10.67 -2.46 13.63
N CYS A 32 -11.13 -3.52 12.97
CA CYS A 32 -11.89 -3.41 11.73
C CYS A 32 -13.38 -3.18 11.99
N SER A 33 -13.87 -2.01 11.58
CA SER A 33 -15.32 -1.70 11.56
C SER A 33 -15.88 -1.44 10.15
N CYS A 34 -15.05 -1.60 9.11
CA CYS A 34 -15.45 -1.44 7.70
C CYS A 34 -15.73 -2.76 6.98
N GLY A 35 -15.37 -3.90 7.59
CA GLY A 35 -15.57 -5.25 7.05
C GLY A 35 -14.61 -5.67 5.92
N LYS A 36 -13.56 -4.88 5.61
CA LYS A 36 -12.60 -5.16 4.52
C LYS A 36 -11.13 -5.19 4.94
N CYS A 37 -10.81 -4.95 6.21
CA CYS A 37 -9.42 -4.98 6.67
C CYS A 37 -8.92 -6.41 6.86
N VAL A 38 -7.60 -6.58 6.78
CA VAL A 38 -6.85 -7.81 7.07
C VAL A 38 -5.70 -7.52 8.04
N ALA A 39 -5.15 -8.55 8.67
CA ALA A 39 -3.93 -8.39 9.45
C ALA A 39 -2.74 -8.18 8.50
N LEU A 40 -1.98 -7.13 8.75
CA LEU A 40 -0.76 -6.76 8.05
C LEU A 40 0.46 -7.03 8.93
N PRO A 41 1.66 -7.17 8.32
CA PRO A 41 2.85 -7.61 9.04
C PRO A 41 3.26 -6.70 10.20
N THR A 42 3.04 -5.39 10.09
CA THR A 42 3.41 -4.43 11.14
C THR A 42 2.17 -3.91 11.89
N ALA A 43 2.33 -3.69 13.20
CA ALA A 43 1.25 -3.18 14.05
C ALA A 43 0.72 -1.81 13.58
N VAL A 44 1.60 -0.95 13.06
CA VAL A 44 1.25 0.39 12.56
C VAL A 44 0.39 0.36 11.29
N GLU A 45 0.43 -0.73 10.52
CA GLU A 45 -0.41 -0.94 9.33
C GLU A 45 -1.81 -1.46 9.66
N ASN A 46 -2.00 -2.02 10.86
CA ASN A 46 -3.26 -2.65 11.27
C ASN A 46 -4.28 -1.60 11.67
N VAL A 47 -4.64 -0.69 10.78
CA VAL A 47 -5.55 0.45 11.01
C VAL A 47 -6.75 0.38 10.09
N CYS A 48 -7.95 0.55 10.63
CA CYS A 48 -9.17 0.61 9.84
C CYS A 48 -9.40 2.01 9.29
N CYS A 49 -9.88 2.09 8.04
CA CYS A 49 -10.26 3.37 7.43
C CYS A 49 -11.33 4.15 8.19
N ARG A 50 -12.03 3.48 9.13
CA ARG A 50 -12.99 4.12 10.02
C ARG A 50 -12.38 4.69 11.29
N GLU A 51 -11.27 4.14 11.79
CA GLU A 51 -10.53 4.72 12.91
C GLU A 51 -9.82 6.00 12.47
N THR A 52 -9.35 6.03 11.22
CA THR A 52 -8.67 7.21 10.66
C THR A 52 -9.59 8.40 10.47
N ILE A 53 -10.91 8.21 10.46
CA ILE A 53 -11.89 9.30 10.29
C ILE A 53 -11.72 10.37 11.38
N ASP A 54 -11.54 9.94 12.62
CA ASP A 54 -11.54 10.83 13.78
C ASP A 54 -10.15 11.30 14.20
N SER A 55 -9.09 10.57 13.82
CA SER A 55 -7.70 10.92 14.15
C SER A 55 -7.03 11.90 13.17
N LEU A 56 -7.64 12.21 12.02
CA LEU A 56 -7.06 13.08 10.99
C LEU A 56 -7.31 14.58 11.21
N THR A 57 -6.96 15.07 12.39
CA THR A 57 -6.94 16.51 12.68
C THR A 57 -5.61 17.18 12.33
N GLN A 58 -4.54 16.42 12.06
CA GLN A 58 -3.19 16.99 11.81
C GLN A 58 -2.81 17.15 10.33
N TYR A 59 -3.31 16.30 9.41
CA TYR A 59 -3.07 16.41 7.97
C TYR A 59 -4.43 16.37 7.26
N SER A 60 -4.77 17.48 6.60
CA SER A 60 -6.04 17.82 5.92
C SER A 60 -7.17 16.77 6.01
N GLY A 61 -8.29 17.13 6.67
CA GLY A 61 -9.47 16.30 6.96
C GLY A 61 -10.29 15.77 5.77
N ASN A 62 -9.64 15.42 4.66
CA ASN A 62 -10.27 14.98 3.42
C ASN A 62 -10.83 13.54 3.51
N ILE A 63 -10.26 12.65 4.34
CA ILE A 63 -10.78 11.27 4.50
C ILE A 63 -12.26 11.25 4.95
N LYS A 64 -12.70 12.18 5.81
CA LYS A 64 -14.13 12.34 6.17
C LYS A 64 -15.00 12.60 4.93
N LYS A 65 -14.55 13.48 4.03
CA LYS A 65 -15.22 13.78 2.76
C LYS A 65 -15.23 12.58 1.80
N HIS A 66 -14.22 11.71 1.86
CA HIS A 66 -14.10 10.56 0.96
C HIS A 66 -14.91 9.34 1.38
N LEU A 67 -15.24 9.20 2.68
CA LEU A 67 -16.03 8.08 3.14
C LEU A 67 -17.53 8.25 2.85
N GLY A 68 -18.09 9.46 3.00
CA GLY A 68 -19.51 9.73 2.77
C GLY A 68 -20.43 8.71 3.44
N ASP A 69 -21.49 8.27 2.73
CA ASP A 69 -22.42 7.20 3.16
C ASP A 69 -21.84 5.78 2.94
N HIS A 70 -20.62 5.67 2.45
CA HIS A 70 -20.03 4.37 2.14
C HIS A 70 -19.41 3.74 3.40
N ARG A 71 -19.88 2.54 3.75
CA ARG A 71 -19.36 1.73 4.88
C ARG A 71 -17.85 1.48 4.89
N CYS A 72 -17.15 1.66 3.75
CA CYS A 72 -15.71 1.49 3.61
C CYS A 72 -15.15 2.40 2.50
N ILE A 73 -13.96 2.97 2.72
CA ILE A 73 -13.32 3.91 1.79
C ILE A 73 -12.97 3.28 0.43
N CYS A 74 -12.76 1.96 0.38
CA CYS A 74 -12.52 1.24 -0.88
C CYS A 74 -13.73 1.27 -1.84
N ASN A 75 -14.92 1.64 -1.37
CA ASN A 75 -16.10 1.78 -2.21
C ASN A 75 -16.18 3.16 -2.89
N ASN A 76 -15.34 4.12 -2.49
CA ASN A 76 -15.28 5.43 -3.12
C ASN A 76 -14.83 5.27 -4.59
N SER A 77 -15.57 5.89 -5.51
CA SER A 77 -15.32 5.78 -6.96
C SER A 77 -13.93 6.28 -7.36
N PHE A 78 -13.46 7.39 -6.79
CA PHE A 78 -12.13 7.93 -7.05
C PHE A 78 -11.02 7.02 -6.52
N VAL A 79 -11.21 6.41 -5.35
CA VAL A 79 -10.25 5.42 -4.83
C VAL A 79 -10.12 4.24 -5.79
N ARG A 80 -11.24 3.74 -6.31
CA ARG A 80 -11.23 2.69 -7.33
C ARG A 80 -10.53 3.18 -8.59
N GLU A 81 -10.91 4.35 -9.10
CA GLU A 81 -10.31 4.94 -10.29
C GLU A 81 -8.79 5.06 -10.17
N ILE A 82 -8.26 5.57 -9.05
CA ILE A 82 -6.82 5.63 -8.78
C ILE A 82 -6.21 4.24 -8.86
N VAL A 83 -6.77 3.25 -8.17
CA VAL A 83 -6.22 1.87 -8.17
C VAL A 83 -6.24 1.25 -9.56
N PHE A 84 -7.26 1.54 -10.38
CA PHE A 84 -7.40 1.03 -11.75
C PHE A 84 -6.85 1.97 -12.84
N HIS A 85 -6.22 3.11 -12.48
CA HIS A 85 -5.91 4.18 -13.43
C HIS A 85 -4.89 3.76 -14.48
N GLU A 86 -5.05 4.25 -15.72
CA GLU A 86 -4.16 3.95 -16.84
C GLU A 86 -2.71 4.40 -16.59
N SER A 87 -2.46 5.42 -15.77
CA SER A 87 -1.09 5.80 -15.35
C SER A 87 -0.38 4.72 -14.53
N ASN A 88 -1.11 3.94 -13.74
CA ASN A 88 -0.55 2.78 -13.05
C ASN A 88 -0.20 1.70 -14.08
N LEU A 89 -1.01 1.53 -15.12
CA LEU A 89 -0.68 0.68 -16.26
C LEU A 89 0.46 1.26 -17.13
N ASN A 90 0.61 2.59 -17.25
CA ASN A 90 1.61 3.25 -18.08
C ASN A 90 3.00 3.31 -17.44
N ILE A 91 3.13 3.09 -16.13
CA ILE A 91 4.42 2.77 -15.50
C ILE A 91 5.04 1.51 -16.15
N PHE A 92 4.20 0.58 -16.64
CA PHE A 92 4.64 -0.55 -17.48
C PHE A 92 5.28 -0.07 -18.79
N SER A 93 4.67 0.92 -19.45
CA SER A 93 5.19 1.54 -20.69
C SER A 93 6.49 2.34 -20.45
N MET A 94 6.58 3.05 -19.33
CA MET A 94 7.77 3.84 -18.96
C MET A 94 8.96 2.96 -18.55
N LEU A 95 8.72 1.85 -17.84
CA LEU A 95 9.75 0.84 -17.55
C LEU A 95 10.23 0.11 -18.82
N ASN A 96 9.34 -0.13 -19.78
CA ASN A 96 9.71 -0.67 -21.09
C ASN A 96 10.55 0.33 -21.90
N SER A 97 10.29 1.63 -21.76
CA SER A 97 11.12 2.69 -22.36
C SER A 97 12.49 2.85 -21.69
N TRP A 98 12.61 2.53 -20.40
CA TRP A 98 13.89 2.56 -19.68
C TRP A 98 14.86 1.46 -20.15
N LYS A 99 14.34 0.32 -20.66
CA LYS A 99 15.16 -0.72 -21.33
C LYS A 99 15.69 -0.30 -22.71
N ASN A 100 15.16 0.76 -23.32
CA ASN A 100 15.66 1.22 -24.62
C ASN A 100 16.95 2.05 -24.53
N LYS A 101 17.40 2.43 -23.32
CA LYS A 101 18.69 3.14 -23.16
C LYS A 101 19.92 2.22 -23.07
N ASP A 102 19.73 0.90 -22.91
CA ASP A 102 20.83 -0.09 -22.95
C ASP A 102 20.95 -0.81 -24.30
N SER A 103 20.46 -0.21 -25.39
CA SER A 103 20.64 -0.72 -26.75
C SER A 103 21.98 -0.31 -27.37
N GLN A 104 23.09 -0.63 -26.70
CA GLN A 104 24.34 -0.92 -27.41
C GLN A 104 24.68 -2.41 -27.47
N ASN A 105 23.89 -3.29 -26.83
CA ASN A 105 24.06 -4.74 -27.01
C ASN A 105 22.72 -5.40 -27.35
N GLY A 106 22.40 -5.35 -28.65
CA GLY A 106 21.12 -5.78 -29.21
C GLY A 106 20.65 -7.16 -28.75
N LYS A 107 19.43 -7.23 -28.22
CA LYS A 107 18.64 -8.47 -28.13
C LYS A 107 17.14 -8.19 -28.31
N ARG A 108 16.71 -8.39 -29.58
CA ARG A 108 15.45 -8.94 -30.13
C ARG A 108 14.08 -8.57 -29.50
N ARG A 109 13.20 -8.01 -30.36
CA ARG A 109 11.73 -7.85 -30.18
C ARG A 109 11.09 -9.11 -29.58
N ILE A 110 10.27 -8.92 -28.55
CA ILE A 110 9.50 -9.98 -27.88
C ILE A 110 8.23 -10.24 -28.72
N SER A 111 8.07 -11.44 -29.28
CA SER A 111 6.78 -11.88 -29.82
C SER A 111 5.94 -12.48 -28.69
N LEU A 112 4.67 -12.07 -28.62
CA LEU A 112 3.72 -12.39 -27.55
C LEU A 112 3.14 -13.82 -27.62
N LEU A 113 3.54 -14.63 -28.61
CA LEU A 113 2.91 -15.92 -28.93
C LEU A 113 3.75 -17.17 -28.58
N ASP A 114 4.84 -17.04 -27.81
CA ASP A 114 5.66 -18.19 -27.39
C ASP A 114 5.27 -18.67 -25.96
N PRO A 115 4.74 -19.90 -25.79
CA PRO A 115 4.37 -20.46 -24.49
C PRO A 115 5.53 -20.56 -23.49
N LYS A 116 6.79 -20.71 -23.94
CA LYS A 116 7.96 -20.70 -23.05
C LYS A 116 8.30 -19.29 -22.54
N ARG A 117 7.78 -18.24 -23.20
CA ARG A 117 7.86 -16.85 -22.74
C ARG A 117 6.70 -16.46 -21.85
N LEU A 118 5.66 -17.28 -21.70
CA LEU A 118 4.56 -17.01 -20.76
C LEU A 118 5.08 -16.93 -19.32
N GLY A 119 5.98 -17.83 -18.91
CA GLY A 119 6.63 -17.78 -17.59
C GLY A 119 7.45 -16.50 -17.36
N TYR A 120 8.20 -16.06 -18.37
CA TYR A 120 8.96 -14.81 -18.34
C TYR A 120 8.05 -13.58 -18.34
N LEU A 121 7.00 -13.58 -19.16
CA LEU A 121 6.00 -12.53 -19.24
C LEU A 121 5.25 -12.42 -17.91
N MET A 122 4.88 -13.54 -17.28
CA MET A 122 4.25 -13.56 -15.95
C MET A 122 5.21 -13.08 -14.85
N ALA A 123 6.50 -13.46 -14.89
CA ALA A 123 7.51 -12.93 -13.98
C ALA A 123 7.74 -11.42 -14.18
N GLU A 124 7.74 -10.94 -15.42
CA GLU A 124 7.90 -9.53 -15.78
C GLU A 124 6.66 -8.70 -15.38
N LEU A 125 5.44 -9.20 -15.65
CA LEU A 125 4.17 -8.65 -15.15
C LEU A 125 4.15 -8.59 -13.61
N THR A 126 4.65 -9.62 -12.92
CA THR A 126 4.75 -9.63 -11.46
C THR A 126 5.75 -8.59 -10.94
N ARG A 127 6.91 -8.46 -11.59
CA ARG A 127 7.89 -7.42 -11.26
C ARG A 127 7.31 -6.02 -11.50
N CYS A 128 6.44 -5.87 -12.50
CA CYS A 128 5.68 -4.65 -12.75
C CYS A 128 4.61 -4.40 -11.68
N PHE A 129 3.94 -5.43 -11.15
CA PHE A 129 2.97 -5.27 -10.06
C PHE A 129 3.59 -4.67 -8.80
N ARG A 130 4.87 -4.94 -8.48
CA ARG A 130 5.55 -4.23 -7.38
C ARG A 130 5.59 -2.71 -7.59
N HIS A 131 5.95 -2.27 -8.80
CA HIS A 131 6.02 -0.85 -9.14
C HIS A 131 4.63 -0.21 -9.17
N ILE A 132 3.64 -0.95 -9.70
CA ILE A 132 2.25 -0.51 -9.75
C ILE A 132 1.67 -0.34 -8.35
N ARG A 133 1.88 -1.33 -7.45
CA ARG A 133 1.49 -1.21 -6.03
C ARG A 133 2.10 0.03 -5.40
N PHE A 134 3.39 0.25 -5.60
CA PHE A 134 4.09 1.40 -5.04
C PHE A 134 3.51 2.74 -5.54
N ALA A 135 3.25 2.85 -6.83
CA ALA A 135 2.63 4.05 -7.41
C ALA A 135 1.19 4.25 -6.92
N ALA A 136 0.40 3.18 -6.82
CA ALA A 136 -0.96 3.23 -6.27
C ALA A 136 -0.93 3.69 -4.81
N TYR A 137 -0.01 3.17 -3.98
CA TYR A 137 0.16 3.64 -2.60
C TYR A 137 0.49 5.14 -2.55
N GLN A 138 1.46 5.61 -3.35
CA GLN A 138 1.80 7.03 -3.39
C GLN A 138 0.63 7.92 -3.81
N GLN A 139 -0.10 7.54 -4.87
CA GLN A 139 -1.25 8.31 -5.35
C GLN A 139 -2.38 8.35 -4.31
N LEU A 140 -2.65 7.24 -3.64
CA LEU A 140 -3.66 7.17 -2.57
C LEU A 140 -3.22 7.98 -1.35
N THR A 141 -1.95 7.91 -0.95
CA THR A 141 -1.40 8.74 0.14
C THR A 141 -1.54 10.22 -0.19
N PHE A 142 -1.18 10.63 -1.41
CA PHE A 142 -1.37 12.02 -1.87
C PHE A 142 -2.85 12.42 -1.89
N TYR A 143 -3.73 11.55 -2.40
CA TYR A 143 -5.16 11.80 -2.43
C TYR A 143 -5.75 12.01 -1.03
N PHE A 144 -5.34 11.22 -0.04
CA PHE A 144 -5.88 11.32 1.32
C PHE A 144 -5.28 12.44 2.16
N HIS A 145 -3.98 12.72 2.00
CA HIS A 145 -3.25 13.61 2.91
C HIS A 145 -2.76 14.91 2.27
N GLY A 146 -2.78 15.00 0.94
CA GLY A 146 -2.16 16.09 0.19
C GLY A 146 -0.62 16.02 0.23
N GLU A 147 0.02 17.17 0.14
CA GLU A 147 1.48 17.29 0.18
C GLU A 147 2.01 17.03 1.60
N LEU A 148 2.81 15.97 1.75
CA LEU A 148 3.44 15.60 3.03
C LEU A 148 4.82 16.25 3.23
N GLY A 149 5.45 16.76 2.16
CA GLY A 149 6.85 17.22 2.17
C GLY A 149 7.87 16.07 2.01
N MET A 150 9.14 16.43 1.83
CA MET A 150 10.21 15.44 1.62
C MET A 150 10.34 14.48 2.81
N SER A 151 10.61 13.21 2.50
CA SER A 151 10.88 12.13 3.46
C SER A 151 9.75 11.79 4.44
N LYS A 152 8.57 12.39 4.37
CA LYS A 152 7.44 11.98 5.22
C LYS A 152 6.66 10.83 4.57
N ARG A 153 6.55 9.72 5.29
CA ARG A 153 5.75 8.55 4.91
C ARG A 153 4.63 8.39 5.91
N VAL A 154 3.42 8.14 5.42
CA VAL A 154 2.22 7.92 6.24
C VAL A 154 1.65 6.56 5.88
N GLU A 155 1.16 5.83 6.87
CA GLU A 155 0.54 4.53 6.65
C GLU A 155 -0.74 4.68 5.81
N LEU A 156 -1.19 3.58 5.21
CA LEU A 156 -2.52 3.50 4.59
C LEU A 156 -3.39 2.55 5.40
N PRO A 157 -4.73 2.75 5.44
CA PRO A 157 -5.62 1.80 6.10
C PRO A 157 -5.48 0.39 5.54
N SER A 158 -5.61 -0.61 6.40
CA SER A 158 -5.45 -2.03 6.04
C SER A 158 -6.34 -2.45 4.87
N CYS A 159 -7.60 -1.99 4.83
CA CYS A 159 -8.50 -2.28 3.72
C CYS A 159 -8.02 -1.72 2.36
N ILE A 160 -7.33 -0.57 2.36
CA ILE A 160 -6.75 0.01 1.14
C ILE A 160 -5.55 -0.81 0.68
N VAL A 161 -4.66 -1.16 1.61
CA VAL A 161 -3.49 -2.00 1.31
C VAL A 161 -3.94 -3.33 0.73
N GLU A 162 -4.93 -3.97 1.35
CA GLU A 162 -5.50 -5.22 0.87
C GLU A 162 -6.15 -5.07 -0.51
N PHE A 163 -6.89 -3.99 -0.74
CA PHE A 163 -7.51 -3.72 -2.03
C PHE A 163 -6.47 -3.62 -3.16
N VAL A 164 -5.37 -2.90 -2.93
CA VAL A 164 -4.25 -2.79 -3.88
C VAL A 164 -3.53 -4.13 -4.07
N ARG A 165 -3.31 -4.90 -2.99
CA ARG A 165 -2.64 -6.21 -3.06
C ARG A 165 -3.48 -7.26 -3.81
N LYS A 166 -4.80 -7.26 -3.64
CA LYS A 166 -5.71 -8.11 -4.44
C LYS A 166 -5.67 -7.77 -5.92
N GLN A 167 -5.60 -6.47 -6.23
CA GLN A 167 -5.57 -6.02 -7.62
C GLN A 167 -4.22 -6.29 -8.30
N TYR A 168 -3.14 -6.15 -7.54
CA TYR A 168 -1.77 -6.33 -8.03
C TYR A 168 -1.04 -7.31 -7.09
N PRO A 169 -1.26 -8.63 -7.22
CA PRO A 169 -0.71 -9.61 -6.29
C PRO A 169 0.82 -9.77 -6.39
N SER A 170 1.45 -10.22 -5.32
CA SER A 170 2.84 -10.71 -5.34
C SER A 170 2.84 -12.20 -5.68
N GLN A 171 3.82 -12.69 -6.45
CA GLN A 171 3.91 -14.13 -6.78
C GLN A 171 4.08 -14.99 -5.52
N ASP A 172 4.97 -14.55 -4.63
CA ASP A 172 5.33 -15.31 -3.42
C ASP A 172 4.45 -14.94 -2.22
N GLY A 173 3.53 -13.98 -2.37
CA GLY A 173 2.76 -13.43 -1.25
C GLY A 173 3.58 -12.58 -0.27
N ASP A 174 4.88 -12.40 -0.51
CA ASP A 174 5.77 -11.64 0.36
C ASP A 174 5.61 -10.13 0.17
N TYR A 175 5.32 -9.45 1.28
CA TYR A 175 5.21 -7.99 1.35
C TYR A 175 6.06 -7.48 2.51
N VAL A 176 6.93 -6.50 2.21
CA VAL A 176 7.91 -5.92 3.16
C VAL A 176 7.26 -5.12 4.31
N GLY A 177 5.95 -4.85 4.25
CA GLY A 177 5.23 -4.01 5.22
C GLY A 177 5.60 -2.52 5.10
N PHE A 178 5.04 -1.71 5.99
CA PHE A 178 5.31 -0.28 6.05
C PHE A 178 6.68 -0.01 6.67
N LYS A 179 7.39 0.96 6.08
CA LYS A 179 8.68 1.45 6.58
C LYS A 179 8.59 2.95 6.74
N SER A 180 8.67 3.40 8.00
CA SER A 180 8.72 4.82 8.35
C SER A 180 9.96 5.49 7.73
N SER A 181 9.95 6.82 7.71
CA SER A 181 11.07 7.65 7.26
C SER A 181 12.37 7.33 7.99
N ASP A 182 12.26 7.12 9.30
CA ASP A 182 13.37 6.93 10.23
C ASP A 182 14.05 5.55 10.07
N TRP A 183 13.49 4.68 9.22
CA TRP A 183 14.09 3.40 8.85
C TRP A 183 15.36 3.55 7.99
N ILE A 184 15.54 4.69 7.30
CA ILE A 184 16.70 4.93 6.44
C ILE A 184 17.98 5.25 7.25
N ASP A 185 17.82 5.67 8.51
CA ASP A 185 18.92 6.11 9.38
C ASP A 185 19.42 5.02 10.37
N GLN A 186 19.13 3.74 10.09
CA GLN A 186 19.62 2.58 10.85
C GLN A 186 20.59 1.74 10.03
#